data_AF-A0A966FS43-F1
#
_entry.id   AF-A0A966FS43-F1
#
_cell.length_a   1.000
_cell.length_b   1.000
_cell.length_c   1.000
_cell.angle_alpha   90.00
_cell.angle_beta   90.00
_cell.angle_gamma   90.00
#
_symmetry.space_group_name_H-M   'P 1'
#
loop_
_entity.id
_entity.type
_entity.pdbx_description
1 polymer ?
#
loop_
_entity_poly.entity_id
_entity_poly.type
_entity_poly.pdbx_seq_one_letter_code
_entity_poly.pdbx_strand_id
1 'polypeptide(L)'
;MGDSVEQRLLRDVSWREDELAILRALYSMESETTPRGRALRRSYLAMLYAHYEGFCKQAWEECQIEISRCGRPLSQIRCEIASQFLADEISNLRNESTDKFVDGILGFRLRLMDTVSPPYKKHETSNLWPSVLSDVLEKLNLSTLEVRAHQVALKSLVARRNDIAHGENVGVSDADLQTMHNAVWDVILALIIDVVKYFEDRRYLK
;
A
#
# COMPACT_ATOMS: atom_id res chain seq x y z
N MET A 1 -15.03 -16.90 -14.70
CA MET A 1 -13.85 -16.09 -15.01
C MET A 1 -13.71 -15.12 -13.86
N GLY A 2 -12.65 -15.20 -13.05
CA GLY A 2 -12.46 -14.28 -11.92
C GLY A 2 -12.19 -12.85 -12.43
N ASP A 3 -12.57 -11.86 -11.65
CA ASP A 3 -12.28 -10.45 -11.96
C ASP A 3 -10.77 -10.25 -12.11
N SER A 4 -10.31 -9.45 -13.08
CA SER A 4 -8.90 -9.09 -13.26
C SER A 4 -8.39 -8.20 -12.12
N VAL A 5 -7.06 -8.11 -11.94
CA VAL A 5 -6.45 -7.19 -10.96
C VAL A 5 -6.92 -5.75 -11.17
N GLU A 6 -7.02 -5.29 -12.42
CA GLU A 6 -7.55 -3.97 -12.77
C GLU A 6 -8.98 -3.79 -12.23
N GLN A 7 -9.89 -4.72 -12.52
CA GLN A 7 -11.29 -4.64 -12.09
C GLN A 7 -11.45 -4.69 -10.56
N ARG A 8 -10.52 -5.33 -9.85
CA ARG A 8 -10.53 -5.35 -8.39
C ARG A 8 -10.04 -4.01 -7.83
N LEU A 9 -8.96 -3.45 -8.37
CA LEU A 9 -8.45 -2.14 -7.97
C LEU A 9 -9.42 -0.99 -8.29
N LEU A 10 -10.04 -0.98 -9.48
CA LEU A 10 -11.00 0.07 -9.86
C LEU A 10 -12.27 0.05 -9.01
N ARG A 11 -12.74 -1.13 -8.63
CA ARG A 11 -13.86 -1.26 -7.70
C ARG A 11 -13.50 -0.82 -6.29
N ASP A 12 -12.29 -1.15 -5.87
CA ASP A 12 -11.77 -0.76 -4.57
C ASP A 12 -11.63 0.77 -4.48
N VAL A 13 -11.13 1.43 -5.52
CA VAL A 13 -10.98 2.89 -5.51
C VAL A 13 -12.32 3.64 -5.60
N SER A 14 -13.30 3.10 -6.34
CA SER A 14 -14.58 3.77 -6.61
C SER A 14 -15.35 4.14 -5.34
N TRP A 15 -15.53 3.21 -4.40
CA TRP A 15 -16.30 3.52 -3.18
C TRP A 15 -15.57 4.51 -2.25
N ARG A 16 -14.23 4.55 -2.30
CA ARG A 16 -13.43 5.52 -1.56
C ARG A 16 -13.59 6.93 -2.14
N GLU A 17 -13.68 7.02 -3.46
CA GLU A 17 -13.96 8.28 -4.15
C GLU A 17 -15.31 8.84 -3.73
N ASP A 18 -16.35 8.00 -3.72
CA ASP A 18 -17.70 8.40 -3.33
C ASP A 18 -17.74 8.94 -1.89
N GLU A 19 -17.13 8.23 -0.93
CA GLU A 19 -17.08 8.69 0.48
C GLU A 19 -16.35 10.02 0.63
N LEU A 20 -15.21 10.18 -0.04
CA LEU A 20 -14.45 11.43 -0.01
C LEU A 20 -15.17 12.58 -0.70
N ALA A 21 -15.90 12.31 -1.80
CA ALA A 21 -16.70 13.31 -2.48
C ALA A 21 -17.83 13.85 -1.58
N ILE A 22 -18.52 12.95 -0.87
CA ILE A 22 -19.57 13.32 0.09
C ILE A 22 -19.00 14.20 1.20
N LEU A 23 -17.91 13.78 1.84
CA LEU A 23 -17.28 14.56 2.91
C LEU A 23 -16.75 15.90 2.42
N ARG A 24 -16.23 15.94 1.18
CA ARG A 24 -15.76 17.16 0.54
C ARG A 24 -16.87 18.16 0.30
N ALA A 25 -18.03 17.71 -0.18
CA ALA A 25 -19.20 18.56 -0.32
C ALA A 25 -19.63 19.16 1.02
N LEU A 26 -19.63 18.36 2.09
CA LEU A 26 -20.02 18.81 3.43
C LEU A 26 -19.12 19.91 4.00
N TYR A 27 -17.79 19.74 3.95
CA TYR A 27 -16.90 20.75 4.52
C TYR A 27 -16.81 22.02 3.66
N SER A 28 -17.01 21.90 2.35
CA SER A 28 -16.94 23.05 1.41
C SER A 28 -18.08 24.06 1.61
N MET A 29 -19.19 23.63 2.22
CA MET A 29 -20.33 24.49 2.55
C MET A 29 -20.14 25.29 3.86
N GLU A 30 -19.06 25.03 4.60
CA GLU A 30 -18.84 25.54 5.95
C GLU A 30 -17.56 26.37 6.02
N SER A 31 -17.63 27.52 6.70
CA SER A 31 -16.44 28.34 6.97
C SER A 31 -15.43 27.61 7.86
N GLU A 32 -14.14 27.73 7.56
CA GLU A 32 -13.02 27.19 8.35
C GLU A 32 -13.04 27.64 9.82
N THR A 33 -13.62 28.81 10.11
CA THR A 33 -13.62 29.41 11.44
C THR A 33 -14.73 28.88 12.35
N THR A 34 -15.73 28.19 11.80
CA THR A 34 -16.83 27.64 12.61
C THR A 34 -16.39 26.33 13.29
N PRO A 35 -16.90 26.01 14.50
CA PRO A 35 -16.63 24.72 15.13
C PRO A 35 -17.00 23.53 14.25
N ARG A 36 -18.14 23.63 13.54
CA ARG A 36 -18.60 22.61 12.58
C ARG A 36 -17.66 22.49 11.38
N GLY A 37 -17.25 23.60 10.78
CA GLY A 37 -16.33 23.61 9.65
C GLY A 37 -14.96 23.04 9.99
N ARG A 38 -14.43 23.34 11.18
CA ARG A 38 -13.20 22.71 11.69
C ARG A 38 -13.36 21.21 11.91
N ALA A 39 -14.46 20.78 12.52
CA ALA A 39 -14.73 19.36 12.76
C ALA A 39 -14.79 18.58 11.44
N LEU A 40 -15.54 19.08 10.44
CA LEU A 40 -15.66 18.42 9.13
C LEU A 40 -14.33 18.30 8.39
N ARG A 41 -13.46 19.31 8.44
CA ARG A 41 -12.13 19.28 7.82
C ARG A 41 -11.20 18.28 8.49
N ARG A 42 -11.25 18.20 9.83
CA ARG A 42 -10.52 17.18 10.60
C ARG A 42 -11.00 15.77 10.27
N SER A 43 -12.32 15.58 10.18
CA SER A 43 -12.93 14.31 9.76
C SER A 43 -12.51 13.94 8.34
N TYR A 44 -12.54 14.89 7.41
CA TYR A 44 -12.10 14.67 6.04
C TYR A 44 -10.63 14.28 5.97
N LEU A 45 -9.73 14.97 6.69
CA LEU A 45 -8.31 14.61 6.72
C LEU A 45 -8.08 13.19 7.23
N ALA A 46 -8.79 12.81 8.31
CA ALA A 46 -8.69 11.47 8.86
C ALA A 46 -9.16 10.39 7.87
N MET A 47 -10.28 10.65 7.17
CA MET A 47 -10.80 9.73 6.15
C MET A 47 -9.92 9.68 4.91
N LEU A 48 -9.39 10.81 4.44
CA LEU A 48 -8.45 10.89 3.33
C LEU A 48 -7.22 10.01 3.59
N TYR A 49 -6.65 10.12 4.80
CA TYR A 49 -5.55 9.26 5.20
C TYR A 49 -5.97 7.78 5.25
N ALA A 50 -7.12 7.46 5.84
CA ALA A 50 -7.58 6.08 5.97
C ALA A 50 -7.77 5.42 4.59
N HIS A 51 -8.32 6.15 3.62
CA HIS A 51 -8.47 5.66 2.25
C HIS A 51 -7.13 5.52 1.52
N TYR A 52 -6.22 6.49 1.67
CA TYR A 52 -4.86 6.40 1.14
C TYR A 52 -4.14 5.15 1.66
N GLU A 53 -4.08 4.98 2.99
CA GLU A 53 -3.42 3.84 3.60
C GLU A 53 -4.09 2.52 3.21
N GLY A 54 -5.42 2.48 3.32
CA GLY A 54 -6.20 1.29 3.02
C GLY A 54 -6.09 0.86 1.56
N PHE A 55 -6.09 1.81 0.61
CA PHE A 55 -5.93 1.51 -0.81
C PHE A 55 -4.52 0.98 -1.12
N CYS A 56 -3.46 1.65 -0.66
CA CYS A 56 -2.10 1.20 -0.93
C CYS A 56 -1.82 -0.19 -0.34
N LYS A 57 -2.35 -0.49 0.86
CA LYS A 57 -2.28 -1.83 1.44
C LYS A 57 -3.05 -2.84 0.61
N GLN A 58 -4.29 -2.54 0.22
CA GLN A 58 -5.08 -3.44 -0.63
C GLN A 58 -4.39 -3.70 -1.97
N ALA A 59 -3.82 -2.68 -2.62
CA ALA A 59 -3.11 -2.83 -3.88
C ALA A 59 -1.88 -3.74 -3.76
N TRP A 60 -1.13 -3.65 -2.66
CA TRP A 60 -0.06 -4.60 -2.37
C TRP A 60 -0.62 -6.01 -2.23
N GLU A 61 -1.62 -6.20 -1.38
CA GLU A 61 -2.22 -7.51 -1.14
C GLU A 61 -2.71 -8.16 -2.44
N GLU A 62 -3.36 -7.40 -3.32
CA GLU A 62 -3.78 -7.84 -4.64
C GLU A 62 -2.60 -8.27 -5.53
N CYS A 63 -1.47 -7.56 -5.47
CA CYS A 63 -0.27 -7.96 -6.20
C CYS A 63 0.25 -9.32 -5.74
N GLN A 64 0.32 -9.54 -4.42
CA GLN A 64 0.77 -10.83 -3.87
C GLN A 64 -0.17 -11.96 -4.27
N ILE A 65 -1.48 -11.75 -4.13
CA ILE A 65 -2.50 -12.73 -4.50
C ILE A 65 -2.38 -13.09 -5.98
N GLU A 66 -2.19 -12.09 -6.85
CA GLU A 66 -2.14 -12.35 -8.28
C GLU A 66 -0.84 -13.04 -8.73
N ILE A 67 0.30 -12.72 -8.10
CA ILE A 67 1.55 -13.47 -8.30
C ILE A 67 1.37 -14.94 -7.88
N SER A 68 0.71 -15.19 -6.74
CA SER A 68 0.43 -16.56 -6.28
C SER A 68 -0.47 -17.32 -7.26
N ARG A 69 -1.50 -16.66 -7.82
CA ARG A 69 -2.42 -17.24 -8.82
C ARG A 69 -1.78 -17.50 -10.18
N CYS A 70 -0.65 -16.89 -10.50
CA CYS A 70 0.06 -17.14 -11.76
C CYS A 70 0.60 -18.58 -11.87
N GLY A 71 0.65 -19.34 -10.77
CA GLY A 71 1.05 -20.75 -10.78
C GLY A 71 2.50 -20.97 -11.23
N ARG A 72 3.35 -19.95 -11.06
CA ARG A 72 4.76 -20.00 -11.45
C ARG A 72 5.62 -20.52 -10.29
N PRO A 73 6.62 -21.37 -10.55
CA PRO A 73 7.61 -21.75 -9.55
C PRO A 73 8.35 -20.50 -9.03
N LEU A 74 8.66 -20.44 -7.73
CA LEU A 74 9.44 -19.34 -7.15
C LEU A 74 10.80 -19.14 -7.83
N SER A 75 11.36 -20.19 -8.44
CA SER A 75 12.59 -20.11 -9.23
C SER A 75 12.47 -19.20 -10.47
N GLN A 76 11.25 -18.99 -11.00
CA GLN A 76 10.94 -18.09 -12.13
C GLN A 76 10.53 -16.68 -11.68
N ILE A 77 10.18 -16.50 -10.41
CA ILE A 77 9.87 -15.19 -9.82
C ILE A 77 11.18 -14.46 -9.50
N ARG A 78 11.21 -13.14 -9.71
CA ARG A 78 12.38 -12.33 -9.33
C ARG A 78 12.67 -12.43 -7.83
N CYS A 79 13.95 -12.42 -7.46
CA CYS A 79 14.38 -12.67 -6.08
C CYS A 79 13.85 -11.62 -5.10
N GLU A 80 13.74 -10.36 -5.53
CA GLU A 80 13.23 -9.25 -4.73
C GLU A 80 11.80 -9.51 -4.27
N ILE A 81 10.97 -10.07 -5.16
CA ILE A 81 9.58 -10.42 -4.90
C ILE A 81 9.49 -11.75 -4.15
N ALA A 82 10.24 -12.76 -4.59
CA ALA A 82 10.28 -14.07 -3.92
C ALA A 82 10.66 -13.94 -2.43
N SER A 83 11.53 -12.98 -2.10
CA SER A 83 11.92 -12.71 -0.71
C SER A 83 10.74 -12.32 0.19
N GLN A 84 9.69 -11.69 -0.35
CA GLN A 84 8.51 -11.30 0.42
C GLN A 84 7.72 -12.53 0.89
N PHE A 85 7.64 -13.54 0.03
CA PHE A 85 6.94 -14.79 0.31
C PHE A 85 7.73 -15.74 1.24
N LEU A 86 9.05 -15.57 1.28
CA LEU A 86 9.97 -16.43 2.02
C LEU A 86 10.46 -15.78 3.32
N ALA A 87 10.04 -14.55 3.62
CA ALA A 87 10.58 -13.75 4.72
C ALA A 87 10.52 -14.48 6.07
N ASP A 88 9.38 -15.09 6.40
CA ASP A 88 9.20 -15.81 7.66
C ASP A 88 10.02 -17.09 7.70
N GLU A 89 10.06 -17.86 6.61
CA GLU A 89 10.84 -19.10 6.54
C GLU A 89 12.35 -18.80 6.68
N ILE A 90 12.83 -17.76 5.99
CA ILE A 90 14.21 -17.28 6.12
C ILE A 90 14.50 -16.80 7.55
N SER A 91 13.59 -16.04 8.16
CA SER A 91 13.74 -15.56 9.53
C SER A 91 13.79 -16.72 10.54
N ASN A 92 12.92 -17.73 10.36
CA ASN A 92 12.90 -18.91 11.22
C ASN A 92 14.19 -19.72 11.09
N LEU A 93 14.68 -19.95 9.87
CA LEU A 93 15.95 -20.64 9.63
C LEU A 93 17.11 -19.93 10.32
N ARG A 94 17.18 -18.59 10.24
CA ARG A 94 18.26 -17.81 10.88
C ARG A 94 18.30 -17.92 12.40
N ASN A 95 17.20 -18.33 13.03
CA ASN A 95 17.07 -18.43 14.48
C ASN A 95 17.29 -19.87 15.00
N GLU A 96 17.60 -20.84 14.14
CA GLU A 96 17.87 -22.23 14.51
C GLU A 96 19.35 -22.46 14.91
N SER A 97 19.62 -23.60 15.55
CA SER A 97 21.00 -24.06 15.81
C SER A 97 21.74 -24.38 14.50
N THR A 98 23.08 -24.33 14.52
CA THR A 98 23.92 -24.54 13.32
C THR A 98 23.57 -25.82 12.55
N ASP A 99 23.42 -26.96 13.24
CA ASP A 99 23.12 -28.24 12.59
C ASP A 99 21.74 -28.21 11.90
N LYS A 100 20.72 -27.67 12.58
CA LYS A 100 19.37 -27.51 12.05
C LYS A 100 19.30 -26.47 10.93
N PHE A 101 20.13 -25.44 10.99
CA PHE A 101 20.23 -24.44 9.94
C PHE A 101 20.80 -25.04 8.65
N VAL A 102 21.85 -25.88 8.76
CA VAL A 102 22.45 -26.59 7.60
C VAL A 102 21.43 -27.55 6.99
N ASP A 103 20.79 -28.40 7.80
CA ASP A 103 19.72 -29.29 7.32
C ASP A 103 18.53 -28.50 6.75
N GLY A 104 18.20 -27.39 7.39
CA GLY A 104 17.14 -26.47 7.00
C GLY A 104 17.39 -25.86 5.62
N ILE A 105 18.62 -25.42 5.32
CA ILE A 105 19.00 -24.89 4.00
C ILE A 105 18.86 -25.95 2.91
N LEU A 106 19.35 -27.17 3.16
CA LEU A 106 19.28 -28.26 2.18
C LEU A 106 17.83 -28.63 1.86
N GLY A 107 16.98 -28.74 2.89
CA GLY A 107 15.56 -28.97 2.74
C GLY A 107 14.82 -27.79 2.09
N PHE A 108 15.20 -26.56 2.42
CA PHE A 108 14.62 -25.33 1.88
C PHE A 108 14.79 -25.24 0.36
N ARG A 109 15.99 -25.52 -0.15
CA ARG A 109 16.27 -25.51 -1.59
C ARG A 109 15.39 -26.48 -2.37
N LEU A 110 15.17 -27.68 -1.84
CA LEU A 110 14.31 -28.69 -2.46
C LEU A 110 12.85 -28.21 -2.48
N ARG A 111 12.33 -27.72 -1.34
CA ARG A 111 10.96 -27.18 -1.27
C ARG A 111 10.75 -26.01 -2.22
N LEU A 112 11.70 -25.07 -2.31
CA LEU A 112 11.62 -23.91 -3.20
C LEU A 112 11.45 -24.26 -4.69
N MET A 113 12.01 -25.40 -5.12
CA MET A 113 11.87 -25.85 -6.50
C MET A 113 10.46 -26.38 -6.80
N ASP A 114 9.77 -26.90 -5.77
CA ASP A 114 8.44 -27.51 -5.87
C ASP A 114 7.30 -26.56 -5.42
N THR A 115 7.61 -25.48 -4.70
CA THR A 115 6.62 -24.49 -4.26
C THR A 115 6.05 -23.72 -5.44
N VAL A 116 4.82 -24.05 -5.79
CA VAL A 116 3.93 -23.29 -6.66
C VAL A 116 2.97 -22.49 -5.79
N SER A 117 2.76 -21.22 -6.12
CA SER A 117 1.82 -20.32 -5.40
C SER A 117 2.24 -20.02 -3.95
N PRO A 118 3.17 -19.07 -3.75
CA PRO A 118 3.61 -18.72 -2.41
C PRO A 118 2.46 -18.21 -1.49
N PRO A 119 2.56 -18.41 -0.17
CA PRO A 119 1.52 -18.04 0.78
C PRO A 119 1.40 -16.52 0.94
N TYR A 120 0.16 -16.02 0.91
CA TYR A 120 -0.16 -14.62 1.21
C TYR A 120 0.06 -14.33 2.71
N LYS A 121 0.59 -13.15 3.02
CA LYS A 121 0.66 -12.63 4.39
C LYS A 121 0.19 -11.19 4.42
N LYS A 122 -0.78 -10.91 5.30
CA LYS A 122 -1.26 -9.56 5.53
C LYS A 122 -0.14 -8.68 6.09
N HIS A 123 0.07 -7.53 5.48
CA HIS A 123 1.07 -6.57 5.96
C HIS A 123 0.51 -5.76 7.14
N GLU A 124 1.03 -6.02 8.34
CA GLU A 124 0.90 -5.11 9.47
C GLU A 124 1.99 -4.06 9.36
N THR A 125 1.65 -2.87 8.88
CA THR A 125 2.57 -1.74 8.87
C THR A 125 2.18 -0.71 9.91
N SER A 126 3.20 -0.02 10.43
CA SER A 126 3.07 1.31 11.02
C SER A 126 2.36 2.27 10.04
N ASN A 127 2.02 3.46 10.54
CA ASN A 127 1.44 4.53 9.73
C ASN A 127 2.16 4.64 8.38
N LEU A 128 1.40 4.62 7.28
CA LEU A 128 1.94 4.64 5.92
C LEU A 128 2.60 5.98 5.54
N TRP A 129 3.77 6.26 6.11
CA TRP A 129 4.63 7.36 5.69
C TRP A 129 5.12 7.17 4.25
N PRO A 130 5.46 8.23 3.51
CA PRO A 130 5.96 8.10 2.14
C PRO A 130 7.20 7.22 1.99
N SER A 131 8.08 7.20 3.00
CA SER A 131 9.22 6.29 3.05
C SER A 131 8.76 4.84 3.14
N VAL A 132 7.79 4.55 4.01
CA VAL A 132 7.22 3.21 4.15
C VAL A 132 6.60 2.78 2.83
N LEU A 133 5.76 3.62 2.20
CA LEU A 133 5.19 3.28 0.90
C LEU A 133 6.27 3.06 -0.17
N SER A 134 7.33 3.88 -0.20
CA SER A 134 8.43 3.70 -1.15
C SER A 134 9.14 2.35 -0.95
N ASP A 135 9.44 1.98 0.30
CA ASP A 135 10.09 0.70 0.62
C ASP A 135 9.24 -0.49 0.15
N VAL A 136 7.91 -0.37 0.25
CA VAL A 136 6.96 -1.38 -0.19
C VAL A 136 6.95 -1.52 -1.71
N LEU A 137 6.83 -0.40 -2.42
CA LEU A 137 6.79 -0.39 -3.88
C LEU A 137 8.11 -0.89 -4.46
N GLU A 138 9.25 -0.52 -3.88
CA GLU A 138 10.57 -0.98 -4.29
C GLU A 138 10.73 -2.51 -4.14
N LYS A 139 10.18 -3.11 -3.07
CA LYS A 139 10.16 -4.58 -2.88
C LYS A 139 9.37 -5.31 -3.96
N LEU A 140 8.35 -4.66 -4.53
CA LEU A 140 7.55 -5.18 -5.62
C LEU A 140 8.05 -4.75 -7.00
N ASN A 141 9.15 -3.98 -7.07
CA ASN A 141 9.65 -3.38 -8.31
C ASN A 141 8.60 -2.50 -9.02
N LEU A 142 7.80 -1.78 -8.23
CA LEU A 142 6.85 -0.76 -8.68
C LEU A 142 7.47 0.64 -8.57
N SER A 143 6.94 1.59 -9.33
CA SER A 143 7.39 2.96 -9.41
C SER A 143 7.15 3.73 -8.12
N THR A 144 8.16 4.45 -7.65
CA THR A 144 8.07 5.37 -6.51
C THR A 144 8.02 6.84 -6.94
N LEU A 145 7.87 7.12 -8.25
CA LEU A 145 7.97 8.46 -8.81
C LEU A 145 6.96 9.44 -8.17
N GLU A 146 5.67 9.11 -8.19
CA GLU A 146 4.62 9.98 -7.63
C GLU A 146 4.72 10.10 -6.10
N VAL A 147 5.13 9.04 -5.41
CA VAL A 147 5.35 9.08 -3.95
C VAL A 147 6.45 10.07 -3.59
N ARG A 148 7.52 10.11 -4.40
CA ARG A 148 8.64 11.05 -4.24
C ARG A 148 8.22 12.47 -4.63
N ALA A 149 7.48 12.63 -5.72
CA ALA A 149 6.97 13.93 -6.18
C ALA A 149 6.08 14.59 -5.11
N HIS A 150 5.24 13.80 -4.43
CA HIS A 150 4.31 14.28 -3.42
C HIS A 150 4.76 14.04 -1.96
N GLN A 151 6.05 13.75 -1.73
CA GLN A 151 6.56 13.34 -0.42
C GLN A 151 6.21 14.34 0.70
N VAL A 152 6.27 15.65 0.41
CA VAL A 152 5.97 16.70 1.39
C VAL A 152 4.49 16.69 1.79
N ALA A 153 3.59 16.63 0.81
CA ALA A 153 2.15 16.62 1.04
C ALA A 153 1.71 15.35 1.81
N LEU A 154 2.22 14.19 1.41
CA LEU A 154 1.91 12.93 2.08
C LEU A 154 2.48 12.87 3.49
N LYS A 155 3.69 13.39 3.75
CA LYS A 155 4.22 13.54 5.12
C LYS A 155 3.31 14.42 5.98
N SER A 156 2.84 15.53 5.42
CA SER A 156 1.89 16.43 6.09
C SER A 156 0.58 15.72 6.42
N LEU A 157 0.04 14.92 5.50
CA LEU A 157 -1.16 14.12 5.71
C LEU A 157 -1.00 13.15 6.88
N VAL A 158 0.08 12.36 6.89
CA VAL A 158 0.32 11.37 7.96
C VAL A 158 0.53 12.07 9.30
N ALA A 159 1.31 13.15 9.35
CA ALA A 159 1.57 13.90 10.57
C ALA A 159 0.27 14.50 11.15
N ARG A 160 -0.48 15.26 10.35
CA ARG A 160 -1.73 15.89 10.78
C ARG A 160 -2.78 14.87 11.18
N ARG A 161 -2.85 13.71 10.51
CA ARG A 161 -3.75 12.63 10.92
C ARG A 161 -3.37 12.12 12.30
N ASN A 162 -2.08 11.89 12.57
CA ASN A 162 -1.62 11.41 13.87
C ASN A 162 -1.96 12.42 14.96
N ASP A 163 -1.71 13.70 14.74
CA ASP A 163 -2.06 14.76 15.69
C ASP A 163 -3.56 14.73 16.01
N ILE A 164 -4.43 14.65 14.99
CA ILE A 164 -5.89 14.54 15.18
C ILE A 164 -6.26 13.29 15.99
N ALA A 165 -5.66 12.14 15.68
CA ALA A 165 -5.92 10.87 16.36
C ALA A 165 -5.43 10.88 17.82
N HIS A 166 -4.39 11.65 18.12
CA HIS A 166 -3.88 11.86 19.49
C HIS A 166 -4.64 12.95 20.26
N GLY A 167 -5.65 13.59 19.65
CA GLY A 167 -6.50 14.59 20.31
C GLY A 167 -5.96 16.02 20.23
N GLU A 168 -4.91 16.27 19.46
CA GLU A 168 -4.31 17.60 19.32
C GLU A 168 -5.25 18.55 18.56
N ASN A 169 -5.22 19.83 18.92
CA ASN A 169 -6.06 20.87 18.31
C ASN A 169 -5.40 21.48 17.06
N VAL A 170 -5.13 20.64 16.06
CA VAL A 170 -4.57 21.08 14.78
C VAL A 170 -5.67 21.66 13.87
N GLY A 171 -5.41 22.87 13.36
CA GLY A 171 -6.20 23.51 12.31
C GLY A 171 -5.78 22.99 10.93
N VAL A 172 -6.74 22.83 10.04
CA VAL A 172 -6.52 22.35 8.68
C VAL A 172 -7.19 23.32 7.71
N SER A 173 -6.40 23.94 6.83
CA SER A 173 -6.90 24.84 5.80
C SER A 173 -7.40 24.08 4.58
N ASP A 174 -8.28 24.69 3.79
CA ASP A 174 -8.77 24.14 2.53
C ASP A 174 -7.63 23.98 1.51
N ALA A 175 -6.67 24.88 1.51
CA ALA A 175 -5.48 24.79 0.66
C ALA A 175 -4.60 23.58 1.02
N ASP A 176 -4.39 23.32 2.32
CA ASP A 176 -3.68 22.13 2.79
C ASP A 176 -4.44 20.87 2.38
N LEU A 177 -5.75 20.82 2.64
CA LEU A 177 -6.59 19.67 2.29
C LEU A 177 -6.55 19.37 0.81
N GLN A 178 -6.67 20.39 -0.05
CA GLN A 178 -6.62 20.21 -1.49
C GLN A 178 -5.27 19.67 -1.94
N THR A 179 -4.18 20.20 -1.38
CA THR A 179 -2.82 19.75 -1.68
C THR A 179 -2.64 18.27 -1.33
N MET A 180 -3.10 17.87 -0.13
CA MET A 180 -3.02 16.48 0.31
C MET A 180 -3.95 15.57 -0.47
N HIS A 181 -5.15 16.02 -0.82
CA HIS A 181 -6.10 15.27 -1.63
C HIS A 181 -5.54 14.96 -3.01
N ASN A 182 -5.01 15.97 -3.72
CA ASN A 182 -4.41 15.79 -5.03
C ASN A 182 -3.25 14.79 -4.95
N ALA A 183 -2.33 14.98 -3.99
CA ALA A 183 -1.21 14.07 -3.76
C ALA A 183 -1.64 12.61 -3.54
N VAL A 184 -2.72 12.37 -2.79
CA VAL A 184 -3.25 11.02 -2.57
C VAL A 184 -3.77 10.43 -3.87
N TRP A 185 -4.55 11.18 -4.65
CA TRP A 185 -5.13 10.70 -5.90
C TRP A 185 -4.09 10.47 -6.99
N ASP A 186 -3.11 11.36 -7.11
CA ASP A 186 -2.00 11.21 -8.06
C ASP A 186 -1.24 9.89 -7.78
N VAL A 187 -0.96 9.59 -6.50
CA VAL A 187 -0.32 8.34 -6.09
C VAL A 187 -1.22 7.12 -6.32
N ILE A 188 -2.51 7.18 -5.97
CA ILE A 188 -3.45 6.07 -6.15
C ILE A 188 -3.58 5.72 -7.64
N LEU A 189 -3.81 6.71 -8.50
CA LEU A 189 -4.00 6.51 -9.93
C LEU A 189 -2.72 5.99 -10.59
N ALA A 190 -1.57 6.58 -10.25
CA ALA A 190 -0.30 6.09 -10.77
C ALA A 190 0.00 4.65 -10.31
N LEU A 191 -0.35 4.30 -9.07
CA LEU A 191 -0.20 2.93 -8.58
C LEU A 191 -1.10 1.96 -9.34
N ILE A 192 -2.36 2.30 -9.60
CA ILE A 192 -3.27 1.46 -10.41
C ILE A 192 -2.65 1.20 -11.79
N ILE A 193 -2.24 2.27 -12.49
CA ILE A 193 -1.66 2.18 -13.83
C ILE A 193 -0.39 1.33 -13.81
N ASP A 194 0.47 1.53 -12.82
CA ASP A 194 1.73 0.79 -12.72
C ASP A 194 1.49 -0.68 -12.39
N VAL A 195 0.55 -1.01 -11.50
CA VAL A 195 0.18 -2.40 -11.18
C VAL A 195 -0.39 -3.13 -12.41
N VAL A 196 -1.26 -2.47 -13.18
CA VAL A 196 -1.80 -3.07 -14.42
C VAL A 196 -0.66 -3.40 -15.38
N LYS A 197 0.18 -2.41 -15.70
CA LYS A 197 1.36 -2.61 -16.57
C LYS A 197 2.32 -3.66 -16.02
N TYR A 198 2.46 -3.72 -14.70
CA TYR A 198 3.33 -4.69 -14.03
C TYR A 198 2.95 -6.13 -14.34
N PHE A 199 1.65 -6.43 -14.37
CA PHE A 199 1.15 -7.75 -14.71
C PHE A 199 1.11 -8.01 -16.22
N GLU A 200 0.79 -7.00 -17.04
CA GLU A 200 0.83 -7.10 -18.50
C GLU A 200 2.24 -7.42 -19.01
N ASP A 201 3.24 -6.66 -18.54
CA ASP A 201 4.65 -6.81 -18.91
C ASP A 201 5.34 -7.97 -18.16
N ARG A 202 4.64 -8.63 -17.24
CA ARG A 202 5.15 -9.71 -16.37
C ARG A 202 6.44 -9.33 -15.65
N ARG A 203 6.53 -8.10 -15.15
CA ARG A 203 7.71 -7.56 -14.43
C ARG A 203 8.08 -8.36 -13.16
N TYR A 204 7.19 -9.23 -12.70
CA TYR A 204 7.42 -10.15 -11.58
C TYR A 204 8.27 -11.37 -11.91
N LEU A 205 8.48 -11.67 -13.19
CA LEU A 205 9.29 -12.79 -13.67
C LEU A 205 10.75 -12.37 -13.94
N LYS A 206 11.64 -13.37 -13.92
CA LYS A 206 13.04 -13.24 -14.35
C LYS A 206 13.19 -13.10 -15.86
#